data_AF-A0A9R0VX65-F1
#
_entry.id   AF-A0A9R0VX65-F1
#
_cell.length_a   1.000
_cell.length_b   1.000
_cell.length_c   1.000
_cell.angle_alpha   90.00
_cell.angle_beta   90.00
_cell.angle_gamma   90.00
#
_symmetry.space_group_name_H-M   'P 1'
#
loop_
_entity.id
_entity.type
_entity.pdbx_description
1 polymer ?
#
loop_
_entity_poly.entity_id
_entity_poly.type
_entity_poly.pdbx_seq_one_letter_code
_entity_poly.pdbx_strand_id
1 'polypeptide(L)'
;MAKQKASLPVIRRRIGGVGLLRWAVRVASSIVLWTALLQLSTFFGLPLSPLRAARPSCIGNRNASATASAVTAVASDDVGDLAPPALPTRRSYRSNGYLLVSCNGGLNQMRAAICDMVTVARYLNLTMVVPELDKQSFWADPSDFGDIFDVNHFIYSLRDEVKVIRELPHKFNGKVPLSMQPVSWSSEKYYLRQILPLVRKHKVIRFSRTDSRLANNGLPLKLQKLRCHVNYNALRFTPSIEALGNKMISSLRKTGSFVVLHLRYEMDMLAFSGCTHGCSGQETAELTRMRYAYPWWKEKEIDSEKKRLEGLCPLTPGETTLVLKALGIPRDTRIYIASGEIYGGEKRLAALKAEFPNIVSRS
;
A
#
# COMPACT_ATOMS: atom_id res chain seq x y z
N MET A 1 5.82 54.08 -20.18
CA MET A 1 4.42 53.66 -19.94
C MET A 1 4.34 52.90 -18.63
N ALA A 2 3.88 53.59 -17.58
CA ALA A 2 3.74 53.07 -16.23
C ALA A 2 2.48 52.18 -16.13
N LYS A 3 2.60 50.98 -15.52
CA LYS A 3 1.45 50.14 -15.18
C LYS A 3 1.09 50.33 -13.71
N GLN A 4 -0.06 50.95 -13.48
CA GLN A 4 -0.74 51.06 -12.19
C GLN A 4 -1.01 49.68 -11.58
N LYS A 5 -0.68 49.51 -10.29
CA LYS A 5 -1.20 48.45 -9.43
C LYS A 5 -2.56 48.88 -8.89
N ALA A 6 -3.61 48.10 -9.15
CA ALA A 6 -4.90 48.26 -8.49
C ALA A 6 -4.86 47.58 -7.10
N SER A 7 -5.21 48.32 -6.07
CA SER A 7 -5.39 47.86 -4.69
C SER A 7 -6.84 47.40 -4.45
N LEU A 8 -7.01 46.29 -3.74
CA LEU A 8 -8.32 45.79 -3.25
C LEU A 8 -8.79 46.60 -2.02
N PRO A 9 -10.10 46.80 -1.81
CA PRO A 9 -10.60 47.56 -0.67
C PRO A 9 -10.58 46.70 0.61
N VAL A 10 -9.93 47.21 1.65
CA VAL A 10 -9.99 46.65 3.01
C VAL A 10 -11.26 47.15 3.68
N ILE A 11 -12.27 46.28 3.79
CA ILE A 11 -13.49 46.56 4.59
C ILE A 11 -13.16 46.31 6.06
N ARG A 12 -12.85 47.38 6.79
CA ARG A 12 -12.62 47.34 8.25
C ARG A 12 -13.95 47.51 8.97
N ARG A 13 -14.66 46.42 9.28
CA ARG A 13 -15.85 46.46 10.16
C ARG A 13 -15.41 46.76 11.61
N ARG A 14 -15.68 47.99 12.07
CA ARG A 14 -15.54 48.40 13.48
C ARG A 14 -16.68 47.76 14.27
N ILE A 15 -16.40 46.69 15.01
CA ILE A 15 -17.35 46.14 15.99
C ILE A 15 -17.25 47.05 17.23
N GLY A 16 -18.29 47.85 17.50
CA GLY A 16 -18.35 48.72 18.67
C GLY A 16 -18.29 47.92 19.98
N GLY A 17 -17.62 48.45 21.00
CA GLY A 17 -17.31 47.74 22.27
C GLY A 17 -18.52 47.14 23.00
N VAL A 18 -19.72 47.66 22.79
CA VAL A 18 -20.97 47.12 23.35
C VAL A 18 -21.34 45.75 22.75
N GLY A 19 -21.02 45.52 21.48
CA GLY A 19 -21.28 44.25 20.79
C GLY A 19 -20.32 43.14 21.21
N LEU A 20 -19.04 43.49 21.46
CA LEU A 20 -18.04 42.55 21.94
C LEU A 20 -18.34 42.11 23.38
N LEU A 21 -18.78 43.05 24.24
CA LEU A 21 -19.17 42.73 25.62
C LEU A 21 -20.41 41.83 25.65
N ARG A 22 -21.43 42.10 24.82
CA ARG A 22 -22.62 41.23 24.71
C ARG A 22 -22.27 39.83 24.18
N TRP A 23 -21.33 39.73 23.25
CA TRP A 23 -20.86 38.44 22.75
C TRP A 23 -20.05 37.69 23.82
N ALA A 24 -19.14 38.37 24.51
CA ALA A 24 -18.36 37.78 25.60
C ALA A 24 -19.23 37.29 26.75
N VAL A 25 -20.24 38.08 27.16
CA VAL A 25 -21.21 37.66 28.18
C VAL A 25 -21.99 36.43 27.72
N ARG A 26 -22.46 36.37 26.47
CA ARG A 26 -23.16 35.20 25.93
C ARG A 26 -22.30 33.95 25.93
N VAL A 27 -21.05 34.06 25.50
CA VAL A 27 -20.11 32.92 25.50
C VAL A 27 -19.82 32.47 26.94
N ALA A 28 -19.56 33.39 27.85
CA ALA A 28 -19.32 33.07 29.26
C ALA A 28 -20.54 32.39 29.91
N SER A 29 -21.75 32.91 29.70
CA SER A 29 -22.97 32.29 30.23
C SER A 29 -23.23 30.90 29.62
N SER A 30 -22.94 30.69 28.34
CA SER A 30 -23.07 29.37 27.71
C SER A 30 -22.07 28.36 28.26
N ILE A 31 -20.83 28.78 28.54
CA ILE A 31 -19.82 27.92 29.17
C ILE A 31 -20.25 27.53 30.59
N VAL A 32 -20.69 28.50 31.39
CA VAL A 32 -21.15 28.24 32.77
C VAL A 32 -22.39 27.34 32.79
N LEU A 33 -23.34 27.53 31.88
CA LEU A 33 -24.49 26.62 31.75
C LEU A 33 -24.06 25.21 31.37
N TRP A 34 -23.12 25.06 30.43
CA TRP A 34 -22.62 23.74 30.02
C TRP A 34 -21.81 23.03 31.10
N THR A 35 -20.98 23.76 31.84
CA THR A 35 -20.22 23.17 32.96
C THR A 35 -21.15 22.79 34.12
N ALA A 36 -22.17 23.60 34.42
CA ALA A 36 -23.19 23.25 35.41
C ALA A 36 -24.01 22.03 34.97
N LEU A 37 -24.38 21.92 33.69
CA LEU A 37 -25.11 20.74 33.18
C LEU A 37 -24.24 19.47 33.24
N LEU A 38 -22.96 19.58 32.90
CA LEU A 38 -22.00 18.47 33.02
C LEU A 38 -21.86 18.03 34.47
N GLN A 39 -21.67 18.97 35.41
CA GLN A 39 -21.56 18.63 36.82
C GLN A 39 -22.86 18.05 37.40
N LEU A 40 -24.02 18.58 37.03
CA LEU A 40 -25.32 18.00 37.41
C LEU A 40 -25.50 16.59 36.85
N SER A 41 -25.10 16.34 35.60
CA SER A 41 -25.16 14.99 35.01
C SER A 41 -24.26 13.98 35.74
N THR A 42 -23.10 14.42 36.25
CA THR A 42 -22.21 13.58 37.08
C THR A 42 -22.74 13.38 38.50
N PHE A 43 -23.42 14.36 39.09
CA PHE A 43 -23.95 14.28 40.46
C PHE A 43 -25.23 13.43 40.55
N PHE A 44 -26.08 13.46 39.53
CA PHE A 44 -27.32 12.67 39.45
C PHE A 44 -27.15 11.31 38.76
N GLY A 45 -25.92 10.92 38.40
CA GLY A 45 -25.61 9.58 37.88
C GLY A 45 -26.32 9.23 36.57
N LEU A 46 -26.66 10.21 35.73
CA LEU A 46 -27.32 9.95 34.45
C LEU A 46 -26.31 9.33 33.46
N PRO A 47 -26.57 8.14 32.90
CA PRO A 47 -25.62 7.46 32.04
C PRO A 47 -25.52 8.19 30.69
N LEU A 48 -24.41 8.91 30.45
CA LEU A 48 -24.07 9.33 29.10
C LEU A 48 -23.77 8.09 28.26
N SER A 49 -24.56 7.88 27.20
CA SER A 49 -24.29 6.85 26.19
C SER A 49 -22.89 7.08 25.60
N PRO A 50 -21.99 6.09 25.57
CA PRO A 50 -20.67 6.29 25.01
C PRO A 50 -20.80 6.58 23.52
N LEU A 51 -20.18 7.68 23.08
CA LEU A 51 -19.93 7.97 21.67
C LEU A 51 -19.29 6.72 21.05
N ARG A 52 -20.06 6.03 20.18
CA ARG A 52 -19.57 4.92 19.38
C ARG A 52 -18.43 5.43 18.51
N ALA A 53 -17.19 5.22 18.95
CA ALA A 53 -16.04 5.25 18.08
C ALA A 53 -16.26 4.18 17.00
N ALA A 54 -16.65 4.62 15.80
CA ALA A 54 -16.76 3.74 14.64
C ALA A 54 -15.36 3.20 14.32
N ARG A 55 -15.05 1.99 14.80
CA ARG A 55 -13.91 1.22 14.29
C ARG A 55 -14.20 0.88 12.83
N PRO A 56 -13.31 1.21 11.88
CA PRO A 56 -13.45 0.74 10.51
C PRO A 56 -13.31 -0.79 10.55
N SER A 57 -14.38 -1.50 10.21
CA SER A 57 -14.34 -2.95 10.01
C SER A 57 -13.59 -3.28 8.72
N CYS A 58 -12.27 -3.38 8.84
CA CYS A 58 -11.40 -4.04 7.88
C CYS A 58 -10.53 -5.06 8.63
N ILE A 59 -11.16 -5.92 9.42
CA ILE A 59 -10.54 -7.14 9.94
C ILE A 59 -11.49 -8.27 9.58
N GLY A 60 -11.09 -9.06 8.58
CA GLY A 60 -11.79 -10.28 8.22
C GLY A 60 -11.87 -11.19 9.43
N ASN A 61 -13.10 -11.52 9.82
CA ASN A 61 -13.40 -12.39 10.94
C ASN A 61 -12.93 -13.82 10.59
N ARG A 62 -11.68 -14.16 10.95
CA ARG A 62 -11.24 -15.56 11.04
C ARG A 62 -11.52 -16.05 12.45
N ASN A 63 -12.77 -16.40 12.72
CA ASN A 63 -13.09 -17.27 13.84
C ASN A 63 -13.10 -18.71 13.32
N ALA A 64 -12.04 -19.43 13.64
CA ALA A 64 -12.00 -20.87 13.61
C ALA A 64 -12.18 -21.37 15.05
N SER A 65 -13.32 -22.00 15.31
CA SER A 65 -13.54 -23.03 16.34
C SER A 65 -14.75 -23.82 15.84
N ALA A 66 -14.52 -24.89 15.09
CA ALA A 66 -14.43 -26.25 15.61
C ALA A 66 -15.82 -26.86 15.89
N THR A 67 -16.40 -27.46 14.85
CA THR A 67 -17.04 -28.77 14.94
C THR A 67 -16.47 -29.60 13.80
N ALA A 68 -15.42 -30.35 14.11
CA ALA A 68 -14.93 -31.43 13.26
C ALA A 68 -15.93 -32.58 13.38
N SER A 69 -16.88 -32.67 12.43
CA SER A 69 -17.53 -33.94 12.17
C SER A 69 -16.55 -34.78 11.37
N ALA A 70 -15.95 -35.75 12.05
CA ALA A 70 -15.21 -36.83 11.42
C ALA A 70 -16.15 -37.53 10.43
N VAL A 71 -15.88 -37.36 9.14
CA VAL A 71 -16.51 -38.19 8.12
C VAL A 71 -15.63 -39.42 8.00
N THR A 72 -16.03 -40.47 8.71
CA THR A 72 -15.57 -41.82 8.48
C THR A 72 -15.87 -42.14 7.02
N ALA A 73 -14.82 -42.29 6.21
CA ALA A 73 -14.94 -42.77 4.85
C ALA A 73 -15.39 -44.23 4.88
N VAL A 74 -16.70 -44.45 4.81
CA VAL A 74 -17.26 -45.74 4.42
C VAL A 74 -17.42 -45.66 2.91
N ALA A 75 -16.56 -46.39 2.19
CA ALA A 75 -16.67 -46.57 0.76
C ALA A 75 -18.08 -47.08 0.44
N SER A 76 -18.86 -46.23 -0.23
CA SER A 76 -20.14 -46.59 -0.83
C SER A 76 -20.06 -46.07 -2.26
N ASP A 77 -19.96 -46.98 -3.21
CA ASP A 77 -20.10 -46.71 -4.64
C ASP A 77 -21.47 -46.10 -4.89
N ASP A 78 -21.52 -44.80 -5.16
CA ASP A 78 -22.65 -44.20 -5.89
C ASP A 78 -22.18 -42.94 -6.62
N VAL A 79 -21.75 -43.12 -7.88
CA VAL A 79 -21.36 -42.05 -8.79
C VAL A 79 -22.64 -41.36 -9.29
N GLY A 80 -23.17 -40.45 -8.48
CA GLY A 80 -24.18 -39.49 -8.92
C GLY A 80 -23.51 -38.36 -9.70
N ASP A 81 -23.87 -38.22 -10.98
CA ASP A 81 -23.47 -37.15 -11.90
C ASP A 81 -23.75 -35.75 -11.30
N LEU A 82 -22.75 -35.19 -10.59
CA LEU A 82 -22.76 -33.78 -10.23
C LEU A 82 -22.35 -32.97 -11.45
N ALA A 83 -23.35 -32.34 -12.09
CA ALA A 83 -23.13 -31.45 -13.22
C ALA A 83 -22.01 -30.43 -12.90
N PRO A 84 -21.06 -30.21 -13.83
CA PRO A 84 -19.95 -29.30 -13.61
C PRO A 84 -20.45 -27.88 -13.27
N PRO A 85 -19.70 -27.11 -12.45
CA PRO A 85 -20.10 -25.77 -12.05
C PRO A 85 -20.50 -24.92 -13.27
N ALA A 86 -21.66 -24.28 -13.19
CA ALA A 86 -22.19 -23.47 -14.29
C ALA A 86 -21.13 -22.45 -14.75
N LEU A 87 -20.72 -22.55 -16.01
CA LEU A 87 -19.78 -21.59 -16.59
C LEU A 87 -20.41 -20.20 -16.50
N PRO A 88 -19.67 -19.18 -16.03
CA PRO A 88 -20.20 -17.84 -15.92
C PRO A 88 -20.69 -17.35 -17.28
N THR A 89 -21.89 -16.77 -17.32
CA THR A 89 -22.54 -16.26 -18.54
C THR A 89 -21.58 -15.41 -19.37
N ARG A 90 -21.50 -15.69 -20.69
CA ARG A 90 -20.63 -14.96 -21.62
C ARG A 90 -21.00 -13.48 -21.68
N ARG A 91 -20.17 -12.62 -21.10
CA ARG A 91 -20.42 -11.16 -21.07
C ARG A 91 -20.00 -10.49 -22.38
N SER A 92 -20.90 -9.69 -22.94
CA SER A 92 -20.59 -8.81 -24.08
C SER A 92 -19.77 -7.61 -23.59
N TYR A 93 -18.45 -7.78 -23.56
CA TYR A 93 -17.51 -6.71 -23.21
C TYR A 93 -17.06 -5.96 -24.48
N ARG A 94 -17.50 -4.71 -24.64
CA ARG A 94 -17.01 -3.83 -25.72
C ARG A 94 -15.85 -2.98 -25.22
N SER A 95 -14.65 -3.31 -25.67
CA SER A 95 -13.41 -2.63 -25.27
C SER A 95 -13.05 -1.45 -26.17
N ASN A 96 -12.51 -0.37 -25.60
CA ASN A 96 -11.94 0.75 -26.37
C ASN A 96 -10.57 0.40 -27.00
N GLY A 97 -9.86 -0.59 -26.48
CA GLY A 97 -8.53 -1.00 -26.92
C GLY A 97 -7.82 -1.92 -25.93
N TYR A 98 -6.56 -2.25 -26.20
CA TYR A 98 -5.74 -3.15 -25.40
C TYR A 98 -4.63 -2.38 -24.69
N LEU A 99 -4.40 -2.72 -23.42
CA LEU A 99 -3.36 -2.14 -22.59
C LEU A 99 -2.32 -3.21 -22.23
N LEU A 100 -1.09 -3.01 -22.71
CA LEU A 100 0.10 -3.69 -22.24
C LEU A 100 0.73 -2.86 -21.11
N VAL A 101 1.14 -3.51 -20.04
CA VAL A 101 1.67 -2.87 -18.84
C VAL A 101 3.04 -3.44 -18.53
N SER A 102 4.05 -2.57 -18.41
CA SER A 102 5.36 -2.92 -17.87
C SER A 102 5.56 -2.20 -16.53
N CYS A 103 5.62 -2.98 -15.46
CA CYS A 103 5.74 -2.50 -14.08
C CYS A 103 7.20 -2.48 -13.67
N ASN A 104 7.74 -1.31 -13.31
CA ASN A 104 9.11 -1.13 -12.85
C ASN A 104 9.18 -0.85 -11.34
N GLY A 105 10.40 -0.95 -10.79
CA GLY A 105 10.65 -0.74 -9.37
C GLY A 105 10.89 -2.03 -8.59
N GLY A 106 10.90 -1.94 -7.26
CA GLY A 106 10.86 -3.12 -6.40
C GLY A 106 9.48 -3.80 -6.44
N LEU A 107 9.38 -5.05 -5.98
CA LEU A 107 8.13 -5.85 -6.05
C LEU A 107 6.91 -5.12 -5.48
N ASN A 108 7.05 -4.40 -4.37
CA ASN A 108 5.96 -3.61 -3.78
C ASN A 108 5.54 -2.41 -4.64
N GLN A 109 6.48 -1.77 -5.35
CA GLN A 109 6.17 -0.69 -6.29
C GLN A 109 5.47 -1.24 -7.53
N MET A 110 5.94 -2.37 -8.05
CA MET A 110 5.27 -3.07 -9.16
C MET A 110 3.84 -3.48 -8.76
N ARG A 111 3.64 -3.99 -7.53
CA ARG A 111 2.30 -4.31 -7.00
C ARG A 111 1.38 -3.10 -7.03
N ALA A 112 1.85 -1.94 -6.56
CA ALA A 112 1.08 -0.70 -6.61
C ALA A 112 0.79 -0.25 -8.06
N ALA A 113 1.78 -0.36 -8.96
CA ALA A 113 1.61 -0.04 -10.38
C ALA A 113 0.54 -0.92 -11.04
N ILE A 114 0.49 -2.22 -10.73
CA ILE A 114 -0.56 -3.12 -11.22
C ILE A 114 -1.95 -2.65 -10.75
N CYS A 115 -2.08 -2.24 -9.49
CA CYS A 115 -3.34 -1.72 -8.94
C CYS A 115 -3.81 -0.46 -9.68
N ASP A 116 -2.88 0.45 -9.96
CA ASP A 116 -3.14 1.66 -10.72
C ASP A 116 -3.56 1.34 -12.15
N MET A 117 -2.87 0.41 -12.83
CA MET A 117 -3.14 0.09 -14.23
C MET A 117 -4.44 -0.69 -14.43
N VAL A 118 -4.82 -1.58 -13.50
CA VAL A 118 -6.16 -2.18 -13.47
C VAL A 118 -7.24 -1.09 -13.34
N THR A 119 -7.00 -0.11 -12.48
CA THR A 119 -7.93 1.00 -12.26
C THR A 119 -8.07 1.90 -13.49
N VAL A 120 -6.96 2.19 -14.16
CA VAL A 120 -6.96 2.92 -15.44
C VAL A 120 -7.67 2.12 -16.53
N ALA A 121 -7.39 0.82 -16.65
CA ALA A 121 -8.06 -0.06 -17.62
C ALA A 121 -9.57 -0.13 -17.38
N ARG A 122 -9.99 -0.23 -16.12
CA ARG A 122 -11.40 -0.15 -15.72
C ARG A 122 -12.05 1.16 -16.11
N TYR A 123 -11.38 2.28 -15.83
CA TYR A 123 -11.93 3.62 -16.03
C TYR A 123 -12.06 3.96 -17.52
N LEU A 124 -11.10 3.51 -18.33
CA LEU A 124 -11.08 3.71 -19.78
C LEU A 124 -11.79 2.58 -20.56
N ASN A 125 -12.33 1.57 -19.88
CA ASN A 125 -12.98 0.40 -20.47
C ASN A 125 -12.06 -0.30 -21.51
N LEU A 126 -10.85 -0.64 -21.08
CA LEU A 126 -9.81 -1.31 -21.87
C LEU A 126 -9.76 -2.80 -21.55
N THR A 127 -9.27 -3.59 -22.50
CA THR A 127 -8.84 -4.96 -22.22
C THR A 127 -7.39 -4.91 -21.77
N MET A 128 -7.10 -5.35 -20.54
CA MET A 128 -5.74 -5.38 -20.04
C MET A 128 -5.11 -6.74 -20.37
N VAL A 129 -3.82 -6.75 -20.74
CA VAL A 129 -3.03 -7.98 -20.81
C VAL A 129 -2.37 -8.19 -19.44
N VAL A 130 -2.13 -9.45 -19.05
CA VAL A 130 -1.39 -9.77 -17.82
C VAL A 130 -0.09 -8.92 -17.77
N PRO A 131 0.18 -8.20 -16.66
CA PRO A 131 1.32 -7.28 -16.59
C PRO A 131 2.67 -7.97 -16.75
N GLU A 132 3.61 -7.28 -17.40
CA GLU A 132 5.03 -7.64 -17.43
C GLU A 132 5.72 -7.03 -16.20
N LEU A 133 6.45 -7.86 -15.43
CA LEU A 133 7.26 -7.39 -14.32
C LEU A 133 8.66 -7.02 -14.83
N ASP A 134 9.18 -5.88 -14.37
CA ASP A 134 10.55 -5.48 -14.62
C ASP A 134 11.51 -6.34 -13.80
N LYS A 135 12.61 -6.72 -14.45
CA LYS A 135 13.67 -7.58 -13.92
C LYS A 135 15.02 -6.86 -13.86
N GLN A 136 15.07 -5.58 -14.23
CA GLN A 136 16.31 -4.86 -14.49
C GLN A 136 16.51 -3.61 -13.63
N SER A 137 15.45 -2.93 -13.16
CA SER A 137 15.65 -1.65 -12.44
C SER A 137 16.10 -1.82 -10.99
N PHE A 138 15.37 -2.60 -10.19
CA PHE A 138 15.61 -2.73 -8.74
C PHE A 138 15.37 -4.16 -8.22
N TRP A 139 14.43 -4.86 -8.82
CA TRP A 139 14.15 -6.26 -8.53
C TRP A 139 15.00 -7.14 -9.46
N ALA A 140 16.02 -7.79 -8.91
CA ALA A 140 16.97 -8.63 -9.67
C ALA A 140 16.54 -10.10 -9.76
N ASP A 141 15.25 -10.39 -9.52
CA ASP A 141 14.70 -11.74 -9.65
C ASP A 141 14.17 -11.95 -11.09
N PRO A 142 14.46 -13.09 -11.74
CA PRO A 142 14.06 -13.35 -13.11
C PRO A 142 12.58 -13.75 -13.27
N SER A 143 11.83 -13.90 -12.18
CA SER A 143 10.44 -14.34 -12.17
C SER A 143 9.52 -13.46 -13.01
N ASP A 144 8.63 -14.10 -13.76
CA ASP A 144 7.51 -13.45 -14.43
C ASP A 144 6.30 -13.29 -13.49
N PHE A 145 5.28 -12.57 -13.95
CA PHE A 145 4.05 -12.37 -13.17
C PHE A 145 3.44 -13.68 -12.70
N GLY A 146 3.44 -14.71 -13.56
CA GLY A 146 2.85 -16.02 -13.26
C GLY A 146 3.64 -16.89 -12.30
N ASP A 147 4.92 -16.57 -12.07
CA ASP A 147 5.75 -17.28 -11.08
C ASP A 147 5.45 -16.77 -9.66
N ILE A 148 5.10 -15.48 -9.54
CA ILE A 148 4.82 -14.81 -8.27
C ILE A 148 3.33 -14.83 -7.93
N PHE A 149 2.46 -14.49 -8.88
CA PHE A 149 1.03 -14.33 -8.67
C PHE A 149 0.20 -15.36 -9.46
N ASP A 150 -0.89 -15.84 -8.85
CA ASP A 150 -1.82 -16.74 -9.51
C ASP A 150 -2.59 -16.00 -10.63
N VAL A 151 -2.20 -16.26 -11.88
CA VAL A 151 -2.77 -15.63 -13.07
C VAL A 151 -4.27 -15.95 -13.24
N ASN A 152 -4.68 -17.18 -12.93
CA ASN A 152 -6.07 -17.59 -13.07
C ASN A 152 -6.94 -16.85 -12.06
N HIS A 153 -6.51 -16.83 -10.80
CA HIS A 153 -7.18 -16.09 -9.73
C HIS A 153 -7.23 -14.59 -10.03
N PHE A 154 -6.14 -14.01 -10.54
CA PHE A 154 -6.09 -12.59 -10.93
C PHE A 154 -7.12 -12.25 -12.02
N ILE A 155 -7.18 -13.05 -13.09
CA ILE A 155 -8.16 -12.85 -14.17
C ILE A 155 -9.59 -13.04 -13.67
N TYR A 156 -9.82 -14.10 -12.89
CA TYR A 156 -11.15 -14.46 -12.39
C TYR A 156 -11.69 -13.43 -11.40
N SER A 157 -10.87 -12.99 -10.43
CA SER A 157 -11.26 -12.02 -9.39
C SER A 157 -11.57 -10.61 -9.93
N LEU A 158 -11.13 -10.31 -11.15
CA LEU A 158 -11.34 -9.02 -11.82
C LEU A 158 -12.40 -9.06 -12.93
N ARG A 159 -12.99 -10.24 -13.22
CA ARG A 159 -13.92 -10.46 -14.36
C ARG A 159 -15.15 -9.53 -14.38
N ASP A 160 -15.55 -9.01 -13.21
CA ASP A 160 -16.68 -8.10 -13.01
C ASP A 160 -16.30 -6.63 -13.20
N GLU A 161 -15.01 -6.32 -13.19
CA GLU A 161 -14.50 -4.95 -13.25
C GLU A 161 -13.76 -4.69 -14.57
N VAL A 162 -12.77 -5.52 -14.90
CA VAL A 162 -11.94 -5.33 -16.10
C VAL A 162 -11.71 -6.66 -16.81
N LYS A 163 -11.75 -6.64 -18.15
CA LYS A 163 -11.36 -7.81 -18.93
C LYS A 163 -9.84 -7.92 -18.96
N VAL A 164 -9.30 -8.96 -18.32
CA VAL A 164 -7.89 -9.32 -18.37
C VAL A 164 -7.70 -10.54 -19.26
N ILE A 165 -6.68 -10.51 -20.13
CA ILE A 165 -6.30 -11.63 -21.01
C ILE A 165 -4.82 -11.95 -20.83
N ARG A 166 -4.43 -13.20 -21.09
CA ARG A 166 -3.03 -13.65 -20.95
C ARG A 166 -2.12 -13.02 -21.99
N GLU A 167 -2.58 -13.00 -23.23
CA GLU A 167 -1.79 -12.55 -24.38
C GLU A 167 -2.64 -11.72 -25.32
N LEU A 168 -1.99 -10.91 -26.16
CA LEU A 168 -2.67 -10.15 -27.19
C LEU A 168 -3.29 -11.09 -28.25
N PRO A 169 -4.49 -10.78 -28.77
CA PRO A 169 -5.07 -11.56 -29.86
C PRO A 169 -4.19 -11.54 -31.11
N HIS A 170 -4.09 -12.70 -31.79
CA HIS A 170 -3.24 -12.91 -32.98
C HIS A 170 -3.38 -11.85 -34.09
N LYS A 171 -4.54 -11.20 -34.24
CA LYS A 171 -4.75 -10.09 -35.20
C LYS A 171 -3.85 -8.86 -34.97
N PHE A 172 -3.15 -8.81 -33.85
CA PHE A 172 -2.16 -7.79 -33.52
C PHE A 172 -0.72 -8.30 -33.60
N ASN A 173 -0.47 -9.56 -33.98
CA ASN A 173 0.87 -10.06 -34.20
C ASN A 173 1.59 -9.22 -35.27
N GLY A 174 2.84 -8.86 -35.01
CA GLY A 174 3.65 -8.01 -35.89
C GLY A 174 3.29 -6.51 -35.90
N LYS A 175 2.23 -6.09 -35.19
CA LYS A 175 1.90 -4.66 -35.06
C LYS A 175 2.65 -4.05 -33.88
N VAL A 176 3.37 -2.97 -34.15
CA VAL A 176 4.09 -2.23 -33.11
C VAL A 176 3.07 -1.45 -32.27
N PRO A 177 2.94 -1.72 -30.95
CA PRO A 177 2.06 -0.95 -30.08
C PRO A 177 2.61 0.46 -29.88
N LEU A 178 1.74 1.45 -29.64
CA LEU A 178 2.21 2.76 -29.18
C LEU A 178 2.79 2.61 -27.77
N SER A 179 4.10 2.73 -27.63
CA SER A 179 4.78 2.69 -26.34
C SER A 179 4.95 4.10 -25.76
N MET A 180 4.58 4.31 -24.51
CA MET A 180 4.75 5.59 -23.81
C MET A 180 4.89 5.41 -22.30
N GLN A 181 5.40 6.43 -21.61
CA GLN A 181 5.38 6.52 -20.15
C GLN A 181 4.31 7.53 -19.76
N PRO A 182 3.26 7.14 -19.02
CA PRO A 182 2.28 8.10 -18.51
C PRO A 182 2.95 9.15 -17.61
N VAL A 183 2.37 10.35 -17.52
CA VAL A 183 2.87 11.39 -16.61
C VAL A 183 2.65 10.94 -15.16
N SER A 184 3.66 11.08 -14.31
CA SER A 184 3.59 10.70 -12.89
C SER A 184 2.47 11.44 -12.16
N TRP A 185 1.82 10.75 -11.22
CA TRP A 185 0.75 11.31 -10.37
C TRP A 185 -0.43 11.91 -11.13
N SER A 186 -0.77 11.36 -12.30
CA SER A 186 -1.84 11.89 -13.15
C SER A 186 -3.23 11.57 -12.60
N SER A 187 -4.17 12.52 -12.75
CA SER A 187 -5.59 12.29 -12.43
C SER A 187 -6.27 11.37 -13.45
N GLU A 188 -7.43 10.84 -13.10
CA GLU A 188 -8.30 10.10 -14.01
C GLU A 188 -8.69 10.93 -15.25
N LYS A 189 -8.79 12.26 -15.13
CA LYS A 189 -9.09 13.16 -16.25
C LYS A 189 -7.99 13.19 -17.30
N TYR A 190 -6.71 13.07 -16.90
CA TYR A 190 -5.59 12.95 -17.84
C TYR A 190 -5.76 11.70 -18.71
N TYR A 191 -6.07 10.56 -18.09
CA TYR A 191 -6.31 9.31 -18.81
C TYR A 191 -7.51 9.43 -19.76
N LEU A 192 -8.61 10.04 -19.32
CA LEU A 192 -9.80 10.19 -20.16
C LEU A 192 -9.56 11.12 -21.36
N ARG A 193 -8.89 12.26 -21.15
CA ARG A 193 -8.76 13.31 -22.16
C ARG A 193 -7.56 13.13 -23.08
N GLN A 194 -6.45 12.59 -22.58
CA GLN A 194 -5.21 12.46 -23.35
C GLN A 194 -4.93 11.02 -23.79
N ILE A 195 -5.13 10.05 -22.91
CA ILE A 195 -4.80 8.65 -23.22
C ILE A 195 -5.88 7.97 -24.06
N LEU A 196 -7.17 8.11 -23.70
CA LEU A 196 -8.25 7.41 -24.41
C LEU A 196 -8.29 7.71 -25.92
N PRO A 197 -8.08 8.95 -26.40
CA PRO A 197 -7.96 9.22 -27.84
C PRO A 197 -6.82 8.45 -28.50
N LEU A 198 -5.65 8.36 -27.85
CA LEU A 198 -4.50 7.61 -28.34
C LEU A 198 -4.80 6.11 -28.43
N VAL A 199 -5.47 5.55 -27.42
CA VAL A 199 -5.89 4.15 -27.42
C VAL A 199 -6.89 3.87 -28.54
N ARG A 200 -7.86 4.76 -28.76
CA ARG A 200 -8.83 4.61 -29.84
C ARG A 200 -8.19 4.63 -31.23
N LYS A 201 -7.13 5.44 -31.40
CA LYS A 201 -6.34 5.55 -32.63
C LYS A 201 -5.47 4.32 -32.88
N HIS A 202 -4.67 3.89 -31.90
CA HIS A 202 -3.67 2.83 -32.10
C HIS A 202 -4.19 1.42 -31.76
N LYS A 203 -5.33 1.31 -31.06
CA LYS A 203 -5.95 0.09 -30.52
C LYS A 203 -5.12 -0.69 -29.50
N VAL A 204 -3.79 -0.66 -29.56
CA VAL A 204 -2.89 -1.29 -28.60
C VAL A 204 -1.91 -0.25 -28.10
N ILE A 205 -1.88 -0.02 -26.79
CA ILE A 205 -0.94 0.88 -26.13
C ILE A 205 -0.09 0.09 -25.13
N ARG A 206 1.19 0.40 -25.05
CA ARG A 206 2.12 -0.13 -24.05
C ARG A 206 2.51 1.00 -23.11
N PHE A 207 2.17 0.86 -21.85
CA PHE A 207 2.72 1.71 -20.81
C PHE A 207 4.02 1.10 -20.30
N SER A 208 5.12 1.79 -20.63
CA SER A 208 6.42 1.52 -20.03
C SER A 208 6.53 2.29 -18.71
N ARG A 209 7.30 1.74 -17.76
CA ARG A 209 7.58 2.33 -16.45
C ARG A 209 6.36 2.87 -15.72
N THR A 210 5.51 1.98 -15.21
CA THR A 210 4.21 2.32 -14.61
C THR A 210 4.23 2.65 -13.11
N ASP A 211 5.41 2.85 -12.52
CA ASP A 211 5.54 3.33 -11.15
C ASP A 211 4.88 4.72 -10.92
N SER A 212 4.03 4.83 -9.90
CA SER A 212 3.44 6.09 -9.43
C SER A 212 2.79 6.96 -10.53
N ARG A 213 2.04 6.34 -11.45
CA ARG A 213 1.44 7.04 -12.61
C ARG A 213 0.02 7.54 -12.40
N LEU A 214 -0.71 6.97 -11.44
CA LEU A 214 -2.04 7.42 -11.06
C LEU A 214 -1.96 8.22 -9.75
N ALA A 215 -2.71 9.32 -9.65
CA ALA A 215 -2.80 10.13 -8.45
C ALA A 215 -3.30 9.30 -7.25
N ASN A 216 -2.63 9.42 -6.10
CA ASN A 216 -3.06 8.72 -4.89
C ASN A 216 -4.38 9.26 -4.33
N ASN A 217 -4.57 10.58 -4.40
CA ASN A 217 -5.71 11.29 -3.84
C ASN A 217 -6.59 11.85 -4.97
N GLY A 218 -7.84 12.18 -4.64
CA GLY A 218 -8.77 12.81 -5.59
C GLY A 218 -9.46 11.84 -6.55
N LEU A 219 -9.13 10.54 -6.51
CA LEU A 219 -9.85 9.52 -7.27
C LEU A 219 -11.24 9.24 -6.68
N PRO A 220 -12.26 8.99 -7.51
CA PRO A 220 -13.56 8.52 -7.04
C PRO A 220 -13.46 7.29 -6.14
N LEU A 221 -14.29 7.22 -5.09
CA LEU A 221 -14.27 6.14 -4.10
C LEU A 221 -14.34 4.74 -4.72
N LYS A 222 -15.10 4.57 -5.80
CA LYS A 222 -15.20 3.28 -6.51
C LYS A 222 -13.85 2.83 -7.09
N LEU A 223 -13.06 3.76 -7.63
CA LEU A 223 -11.73 3.46 -8.15
C LEU A 223 -10.74 3.12 -7.02
N GLN A 224 -10.83 3.82 -5.88
CA GLN A 224 -10.00 3.48 -4.71
C GLN A 224 -10.33 2.10 -4.14
N LYS A 225 -11.63 1.75 -4.08
CA LYS A 225 -12.07 0.40 -3.69
C LYS A 225 -11.52 -0.67 -4.65
N LEU A 226 -11.50 -0.39 -5.96
CA LEU A 226 -10.88 -1.29 -6.93
C LEU A 226 -9.37 -1.44 -6.70
N ARG A 227 -8.60 -0.35 -6.49
CA ARG A 227 -7.17 -0.44 -6.14
C ARG A 227 -6.94 -1.34 -4.92
N CYS A 228 -7.76 -1.17 -3.90
CA CYS A 228 -7.72 -2.00 -2.69
C CYS A 228 -8.03 -3.48 -3.00
N HIS A 229 -9.11 -3.75 -3.74
CA HIS A 229 -9.46 -5.12 -4.16
C HIS A 229 -8.35 -5.78 -4.96
N VAL A 230 -7.73 -5.06 -5.90
CA VAL A 230 -6.61 -5.59 -6.68
C VAL A 230 -5.43 -5.93 -5.77
N ASN A 231 -5.05 -5.01 -4.88
CA ASN A 231 -3.87 -5.15 -4.03
C ASN A 231 -3.98 -6.29 -3.00
N TYR A 232 -5.16 -6.49 -2.42
CA TYR A 232 -5.36 -7.39 -1.28
C TYR A 232 -6.12 -8.67 -1.62
N ASN A 233 -6.83 -8.72 -2.75
CA ASN A 233 -7.61 -9.89 -3.17
C ASN A 233 -7.13 -10.47 -4.50
N ALA A 234 -7.02 -9.64 -5.55
CA ALA A 234 -6.69 -10.15 -6.89
C ALA A 234 -5.22 -10.59 -7.01
N LEU A 235 -4.29 -9.85 -6.40
CA LEU A 235 -2.87 -10.17 -6.38
C LEU A 235 -2.55 -11.19 -5.29
N ARG A 236 -2.97 -12.44 -5.55
CA ARG A 236 -2.69 -13.59 -4.70
C ARG A 236 -1.41 -14.28 -5.16
N PHE A 237 -0.55 -14.68 -4.23
CA PHE A 237 0.66 -15.42 -4.57
C PHE A 237 0.31 -16.79 -5.18
N THR A 238 1.26 -17.37 -5.92
CA THR A 238 1.10 -18.73 -6.44
C THR A 238 0.92 -19.75 -5.31
N PRO A 239 0.24 -20.89 -5.55
CA PRO A 239 0.02 -21.91 -4.53
C PRO A 239 1.30 -22.42 -3.88
N SER A 240 2.41 -22.49 -4.62
CA SER A 240 3.72 -22.90 -4.09
C SER A 240 4.28 -21.89 -3.08
N ILE A 241 4.22 -20.59 -3.37
CA ILE A 241 4.64 -19.53 -2.45
C ILE A 241 3.73 -19.49 -1.22
N GLU A 242 2.40 -19.61 -1.39
CA GLU A 242 1.48 -19.67 -0.26
C GLU A 242 1.73 -20.90 0.63
N ALA A 243 1.96 -22.07 0.04
CA ALA A 243 2.27 -23.30 0.77
C ALA A 243 3.57 -23.17 1.57
N LEU A 244 4.61 -22.58 0.97
CA LEU A 244 5.88 -22.31 1.65
C LEU A 244 5.68 -21.33 2.82
N GLY A 245 4.96 -20.22 2.59
CA GLY A 245 4.64 -19.25 3.64
C GLY A 245 3.85 -19.87 4.79
N ASN A 246 2.85 -20.70 4.48
CA ASN A 246 2.07 -21.42 5.48
C ASN A 246 2.93 -22.40 6.28
N LYS A 247 3.88 -23.10 5.64
CA LYS A 247 4.84 -23.98 6.32
C LYS A 247 5.74 -23.20 7.27
N MET A 248 6.26 -22.03 6.83
CA MET A 248 7.07 -21.15 7.68
C MET A 248 6.27 -20.65 8.89
N ILE A 249 5.05 -20.14 8.67
CA ILE A 249 4.17 -19.67 9.76
C ILE A 249 3.85 -20.81 10.73
N SER A 250 3.54 -22.00 10.22
CA SER A 250 3.26 -23.18 11.06
C SER A 250 4.45 -23.55 11.92
N SER A 251 5.67 -23.47 11.37
CA SER A 251 6.91 -23.70 12.12
C SER A 251 7.11 -22.64 13.22
N LEU A 252 6.95 -21.36 12.89
CA LEU A 252 7.11 -20.26 13.85
C LEU A 252 6.12 -20.35 15.01
N ARG A 253 4.87 -20.78 14.73
CA ARG A 253 3.81 -20.95 15.73
C ARG A 253 3.96 -22.16 16.66
N LYS A 254 4.88 -23.09 16.39
CA LYS A 254 5.05 -24.30 17.21
C LYS A 254 5.33 -24.01 18.68
N THR A 255 5.93 -22.86 19.00
CA THR A 255 6.24 -22.47 20.39
C THR A 255 5.39 -21.29 20.87
N GLY A 256 4.24 -21.04 20.24
CA GLY A 256 3.31 -19.98 20.61
C GLY A 256 3.29 -18.80 19.65
N SER A 257 2.81 -17.67 20.15
CA SER A 257 2.72 -16.41 19.41
C SER A 257 4.11 -15.88 19.06
N PHE A 258 4.21 -15.21 17.91
CA PHE A 258 5.45 -14.63 17.42
C PHE A 258 5.18 -13.25 16.81
N VAL A 259 6.22 -12.42 16.74
CA VAL A 259 6.20 -11.10 16.12
C VAL A 259 7.00 -11.15 14.82
N VAL A 260 6.51 -10.47 13.78
CA VAL A 260 7.25 -10.29 12.52
C VAL A 260 7.72 -8.84 12.43
N LEU A 261 9.03 -8.65 12.24
CA LEU A 261 9.64 -7.34 12.06
C LEU A 261 10.14 -7.19 10.63
N HIS A 262 9.56 -6.26 9.90
CA HIS A 262 10.14 -5.79 8.64
C HIS A 262 11.06 -4.61 8.93
N LEU A 263 12.36 -4.89 9.02
CA LEU A 263 13.39 -3.88 9.27
C LEU A 263 13.95 -3.38 7.95
N ARG A 264 13.47 -2.20 7.50
CA ARG A 264 13.95 -1.57 6.27
C ARG A 264 15.19 -0.69 6.54
N TYR A 265 16.24 -1.34 7.06
CA TYR A 265 17.52 -0.72 7.47
C TYR A 265 18.68 -1.19 6.58
N GLU A 266 18.42 -1.37 5.28
CA GLU A 266 19.42 -1.72 4.29
C GLU A 266 20.21 -0.50 3.80
N MET A 267 21.41 -0.73 3.27
CA MET A 267 22.32 0.34 2.86
C MET A 267 21.72 1.26 1.77
N ASP A 268 21.02 0.69 0.79
CA ASP A 268 20.34 1.44 -0.28
C ASP A 268 19.27 2.38 0.28
N MET A 269 18.52 1.92 1.28
CA MET A 269 17.46 2.69 1.93
C MET A 269 18.01 3.83 2.78
N LEU A 270 19.09 3.61 3.53
CA LEU A 270 19.75 4.66 4.30
C LEU A 270 20.41 5.69 3.39
N ALA A 271 21.07 5.24 2.32
CA ALA A 271 21.67 6.12 1.33
C ALA A 271 20.60 6.97 0.60
N PHE A 272 19.49 6.35 0.18
CA PHE A 272 18.38 7.04 -0.49
C PHE A 272 17.68 8.06 0.42
N SER A 273 17.37 7.67 1.66
CA SER A 273 16.68 8.54 2.62
C SER A 273 17.59 9.61 3.22
N GLY A 274 18.91 9.44 3.14
CA GLY A 274 19.89 10.32 3.78
C GLY A 274 19.89 10.21 5.31
N CYS A 275 19.29 9.16 5.87
CA CYS A 275 19.14 9.00 7.31
C CYS A 275 20.39 8.34 7.90
N THR A 276 21.19 9.14 8.63
CA THR A 276 22.49 8.71 9.17
C THR A 276 22.54 8.72 10.69
N HIS A 277 21.38 8.74 11.36
CA HIS A 277 21.30 8.69 12.81
C HIS A 277 21.94 7.40 13.35
N GLY A 278 22.89 7.55 14.27
CA GLY A 278 23.66 6.45 14.82
C GLY A 278 24.80 5.94 13.91
N CYS A 279 24.96 6.48 12.70
CA CYS A 279 26.11 6.20 11.84
C CYS A 279 27.35 6.96 12.30
N SER A 280 28.51 6.32 12.17
CA SER A 280 29.82 6.98 12.27
C SER A 280 30.06 7.92 11.09
N GLY A 281 31.09 8.76 11.19
CA GLY A 281 31.50 9.62 10.08
C GLY A 281 31.86 8.82 8.81
N GLN A 282 32.49 7.65 8.98
CA GLN A 282 32.83 6.76 7.87
C GLN A 282 31.59 6.17 7.20
N GLU A 283 30.65 5.63 7.98
CA GLU A 283 29.38 5.10 7.47
C GLU A 283 28.57 6.20 6.75
N THR A 284 28.56 7.41 7.31
CA THR A 284 27.89 8.58 6.72
C THR A 284 28.49 8.96 5.36
N ALA A 285 29.83 8.94 5.25
CA ALA A 285 30.53 9.21 4.00
C ALA A 285 30.26 8.13 2.94
N GLU A 286 30.22 6.86 3.34
CA GLU A 286 29.89 5.73 2.47
C GLU A 286 28.47 5.84 1.90
N LEU A 287 27.47 6.03 2.77
CA LEU A 287 26.07 6.21 2.37
C LEU A 287 25.90 7.42 1.44
N THR A 288 26.64 8.50 1.70
CA THR A 288 26.65 9.68 0.84
C THR A 288 27.26 9.37 -0.53
N ARG A 289 28.42 8.69 -0.59
CA ARG A 289 29.03 8.29 -1.86
C ARG A 289 28.09 7.42 -2.69
N MET A 290 27.44 6.44 -2.06
CA MET A 290 26.43 5.61 -2.72
C MET A 290 25.30 6.44 -3.30
N ARG A 291 24.71 7.35 -2.52
CA ARG A 291 23.62 8.22 -2.98
C ARG A 291 24.01 9.03 -4.21
N TYR A 292 25.22 9.56 -4.27
CA TYR A 292 25.71 10.30 -5.45
C TYR A 292 26.01 9.39 -6.64
N ALA A 293 26.38 8.14 -6.42
CA ALA A 293 26.66 7.16 -7.47
C ALA A 293 25.43 6.78 -8.31
N TYR A 294 24.20 6.96 -7.80
CA TYR A 294 22.95 6.63 -8.50
C TYR A 294 22.32 7.86 -9.19
N PRO A 295 22.49 8.09 -10.51
CA PRO A 295 22.14 9.38 -11.13
C PRO A 295 20.64 9.71 -11.11
N TRP A 296 19.78 8.69 -11.07
CA TRP A 296 18.31 8.87 -11.10
C TRP A 296 17.71 9.28 -9.74
N TRP A 297 18.45 9.20 -8.64
CA TRP A 297 18.02 9.75 -7.35
C TRP A 297 18.19 11.27 -7.37
N LYS A 298 17.07 12.00 -7.42
CA LYS A 298 17.06 13.46 -7.63
C LYS A 298 17.58 14.24 -6.42
N GLU A 299 17.24 13.83 -5.22
CA GLU A 299 17.63 14.51 -3.98
C GLU A 299 19.00 13.99 -3.53
N LYS A 300 20.02 14.84 -3.60
CA LYS A 300 21.43 14.49 -3.30
C LYS A 300 21.93 15.09 -2.00
N GLU A 301 21.46 16.29 -1.65
CA GLU A 301 21.75 16.94 -0.39
C GLU A 301 20.52 16.79 0.50
N ILE A 302 20.69 16.15 1.65
CA ILE A 302 19.59 15.79 2.55
C ILE A 302 20.03 16.14 3.97
N ASP A 303 19.20 16.92 4.65
CA ASP A 303 19.31 17.15 6.09
C ASP A 303 18.73 15.93 6.82
N SER A 304 19.64 15.08 7.33
CA SER A 304 19.25 13.85 8.04
C SER A 304 18.46 14.12 9.31
N GLU A 305 18.76 15.21 10.04
CA GLU A 305 18.10 15.50 11.31
C GLU A 305 16.68 15.95 11.06
N LYS A 306 16.48 16.83 10.08
CA LYS A 306 15.15 17.29 9.68
C LYS A 306 14.27 16.14 9.18
N LYS A 307 14.77 15.28 8.27
CA LYS A 307 14.02 14.11 7.78
C LYS A 307 13.59 13.20 8.93
N ARG A 308 14.47 13.04 9.94
CA ARG A 308 14.18 12.24 11.12
C ARG A 308 13.08 12.86 11.97
N LEU A 309 13.14 14.15 12.25
CA LEU A 309 12.10 14.87 13.00
C LEU A 309 10.73 14.83 12.30
N GLU A 310 10.72 14.79 10.98
CA GLU A 310 9.50 14.62 10.17
C GLU A 310 8.98 13.17 10.13
N GLY A 311 9.69 12.21 10.74
CA GLY A 311 9.30 10.79 10.76
C GLY A 311 9.53 10.07 9.43
N LEU A 312 10.42 10.60 8.57
CA LEU A 312 10.72 10.05 7.25
C LEU A 312 11.92 9.09 7.24
N CYS A 313 12.56 8.88 8.39
CA CYS A 313 13.65 7.93 8.54
C CYS A 313 13.18 6.57 9.05
N PRO A 314 13.80 5.46 8.60
CA PRO A 314 13.58 4.17 9.22
C PRO A 314 14.07 4.20 10.68
N LEU A 315 13.41 3.41 11.53
CA LEU A 315 13.90 3.16 12.88
C LEU A 315 15.18 2.36 12.81
N THR A 316 16.16 2.72 13.65
CA THR A 316 17.32 1.83 13.85
C THR A 316 16.87 0.53 14.53
N PRO A 317 17.62 -0.57 14.42
CA PRO A 317 17.29 -1.79 15.18
C PRO A 317 17.28 -1.56 16.70
N GLY A 318 18.13 -0.67 17.22
CA GLY A 318 18.12 -0.26 18.63
C GLY A 318 16.83 0.46 19.02
N GLU A 319 16.35 1.39 18.20
CA GLU A 319 15.08 2.08 18.45
C GLU A 319 13.89 1.15 18.32
N THR A 320 13.92 0.23 17.36
CA THR A 320 12.91 -0.82 17.23
C THR A 320 12.85 -1.66 18.51
N THR A 321 14.00 -1.94 19.13
CA THR A 321 14.06 -2.64 20.43
C THR A 321 13.32 -1.85 21.51
N LEU A 322 13.58 -0.55 21.62
CA LEU A 322 12.91 0.32 22.60
C LEU A 322 11.39 0.36 22.38
N VAL A 323 10.94 0.46 21.13
CA VAL A 323 9.51 0.44 20.78
C VAL A 323 8.87 -0.87 21.21
N LEU A 324 9.50 -2.02 20.93
CA LEU A 324 8.96 -3.32 21.32
C LEU A 324 8.86 -3.48 22.84
N LYS A 325 9.86 -3.01 23.59
CA LYS A 325 9.81 -2.99 25.06
C LYS A 325 8.66 -2.10 25.57
N ALA A 326 8.50 -0.91 25.00
CA ALA A 326 7.46 0.03 25.39
C ALA A 326 6.04 -0.51 25.08
N LEU A 327 5.89 -1.31 24.02
CA LEU A 327 4.66 -2.03 23.70
C LEU A 327 4.38 -3.23 24.62
N GLY A 328 5.27 -3.53 25.58
CA GLY A 328 5.11 -4.64 26.51
C GLY A 328 5.34 -6.01 25.86
N ILE A 329 6.09 -6.08 24.76
CA ILE A 329 6.42 -7.36 24.13
C ILE A 329 7.33 -8.16 25.08
N PRO A 330 6.93 -9.38 25.50
CA PRO A 330 7.73 -10.19 26.41
C PRO A 330 9.11 -10.54 25.83
N ARG A 331 10.12 -10.61 26.70
CA ARG A 331 11.51 -10.91 26.34
C ARG A 331 11.65 -12.24 25.59
N ASP A 332 10.89 -13.25 26.00
CA ASP A 332 10.87 -14.60 25.42
C ASP A 332 10.07 -14.71 24.11
N THR A 333 9.44 -13.63 23.65
CA THR A 333 8.70 -13.59 22.38
C THR A 333 9.60 -14.00 21.22
N ARG A 334 9.14 -14.94 20.40
CA ARG A 334 9.82 -15.27 19.14
C ARG A 334 9.64 -14.12 18.15
N ILE A 335 10.75 -13.65 17.60
CA ILE A 335 10.77 -12.57 16.61
C ILE A 335 11.30 -13.10 15.29
N TYR A 336 10.52 -12.98 14.22
CA TYR A 336 10.97 -13.25 12.86
C TYR A 336 11.35 -11.94 12.16
N ILE A 337 12.60 -11.80 11.75
CA ILE A 337 13.08 -10.64 11.00
C ILE A 337 12.94 -10.91 9.50
N ALA A 338 12.09 -10.13 8.85
CA ALA A 338 11.85 -10.14 7.42
C ALA A 338 12.49 -8.89 6.78
N SER A 339 13.80 -8.90 6.57
CA SER A 339 14.55 -7.77 5.98
C SER A 339 15.55 -8.25 4.93
N GLY A 340 16.06 -7.32 4.13
CA GLY A 340 17.35 -7.52 3.47
C GLY A 340 18.51 -7.51 4.46
N GLU A 341 19.72 -7.39 3.93
CA GLU A 341 20.92 -7.24 4.75
C GLU A 341 20.87 -5.93 5.56
N ILE A 342 20.89 -6.06 6.89
CA ILE A 342 20.88 -4.91 7.79
C ILE A 342 22.25 -4.22 7.71
N TYR A 343 22.26 -2.93 7.37
CA TYR A 343 23.48 -2.15 7.31
C TYR A 343 24.18 -2.13 8.68
N GLY A 344 25.47 -2.44 8.72
CA GLY A 344 26.23 -2.62 9.97
C GLY A 344 25.99 -3.94 10.71
N GLY A 345 25.17 -4.85 10.14
CA GLY A 345 25.06 -6.25 10.53
C GLY A 345 24.80 -6.51 12.01
N GLU A 346 25.52 -7.49 12.55
CA GLU A 346 25.41 -7.95 13.95
C GLU A 346 25.59 -6.83 14.97
N LYS A 347 26.48 -5.86 14.70
CA LYS A 347 26.68 -4.70 15.58
C LYS A 347 25.40 -3.89 15.74
N ARG A 348 24.64 -3.67 14.66
CA ARG A 348 23.36 -2.95 14.74
C ARG A 348 22.25 -3.77 15.37
N LEU A 349 22.25 -5.08 15.13
CA LEU A 349 21.25 -6.01 15.71
C LEU A 349 21.52 -6.36 17.18
N ALA A 350 22.70 -6.04 17.73
CA ALA A 350 23.12 -6.43 19.07
C ALA A 350 22.10 -6.05 20.16
N ALA A 351 21.58 -4.82 20.14
CA ALA A 351 20.58 -4.39 21.12
C ALA A 351 19.29 -5.22 21.05
N LEU A 352 18.84 -5.51 19.82
CA LEU A 352 17.62 -6.29 19.58
C LEU A 352 17.80 -7.74 20.02
N LYS A 353 18.95 -8.36 19.72
CA LYS A 353 19.29 -9.73 20.14
C LYS A 353 19.51 -9.85 21.65
N ALA A 354 20.09 -8.84 22.27
CA ALA A 354 20.29 -8.80 23.72
C ALA A 354 18.95 -8.67 24.47
N GLU A 355 17.98 -7.95 23.92
CA GLU A 355 16.64 -7.87 24.49
C GLU A 355 15.79 -9.10 24.17
N PHE A 356 15.76 -9.55 22.92
CA PHE A 356 14.92 -10.65 22.46
C PHE A 356 15.81 -11.80 21.95
N PRO A 357 16.14 -12.78 22.80
CA PRO A 357 17.04 -13.88 22.43
C PRO A 357 16.46 -14.84 21.38
N ASN A 358 15.12 -14.90 21.24
CA ASN A 358 14.42 -15.83 20.35
C ASN A 358 14.21 -15.26 18.93
N ILE A 359 15.25 -14.63 18.37
CA ILE A 359 15.22 -14.07 17.02
C ILE A 359 15.55 -15.14 15.98
N VAL A 360 14.77 -15.16 14.91
CA VAL A 360 14.97 -15.99 13.72
C VAL A 360 14.93 -15.11 12.47
N SER A 361 15.82 -15.37 11.52
CA SER A 361 15.84 -14.74 10.21
C SER A 361 15.90 -15.81 9.13
N ARG A 362 15.67 -15.42 7.87
CA ARG A 362 15.98 -16.28 6.74
C ARG A 362 17.50 -16.24 6.53
N SER A 363 18.22 -17.21 7.10
CA SER A 363 19.60 -17.54 6.70
C SER A 363 19.61 -18.44 5.48
#